data_AF-A0A7J9H621-F1
#
_entry.id   AF-A0A7J9H621-F1
#
_cell.length_a   1.000
_cell.length_b   1.000
_cell.length_c   1.000
_cell.angle_alpha   90.00
_cell.angle_beta   90.00
_cell.angle_gamma   90.00
#
_symmetry.space_group_name_H-M   'P 1'
#
loop_
_entity.id
_entity.type
_entity.pdbx_description
1 polymer ?
#
loop_
_entity_poly.entity_id
_entity_poly.type
_entity_poly.pdbx_seq_one_letter_code
_entity_poly.pdbx_strand_id
1 'polypeptide(L)'
;MLEKIQQNLFDVAKQKRDACIEVVKTWDEFIKALGQKKLILAPWCDEEEVEKDVKARTKGEMGAAKSLCTPFEQPELPEGT
;
A
#
# COMPACT_ATOMS: atom_id res chain seq x y z
N MET A 1 18.80 -20.59 20.82
CA MET A 1 19.60 -19.50 20.22
C MET A 1 19.15 -19.21 18.79
N LEU A 2 19.06 -20.23 17.92
CA LEU A 2 18.57 -20.06 16.53
C LEU A 2 17.13 -19.51 16.45
N GLU A 3 16.23 -19.98 17.31
CA GLU A 3 14.85 -19.45 17.40
C GLU A 3 14.82 -17.94 17.67
N LYS A 4 15.69 -17.45 18.57
CA LYS A 4 15.77 -16.01 18.89
C LYS A 4 16.28 -15.19 17.71
N ILE A 5 17.21 -15.75 16.92
CA ILE A 5 17.72 -15.09 15.72
C ILE A 5 16.61 -15.02 14.66
N GLN A 6 15.90 -16.13 14.43
CA GLN A 6 14.79 -16.19 13.48
C GLN A 6 13.66 -15.23 13.87
N GLN A 7 13.28 -15.19 15.15
CA GLN A 7 12.23 -14.28 15.64
C GLN A 7 12.64 -12.81 15.45
N ASN A 8 13.88 -12.46 15.80
CA ASN A 8 14.37 -11.08 15.64
C ASN A 8 14.39 -10.63 14.16
N LEU A 9 14.85 -11.49 13.25
CA LEU A 9 14.82 -11.19 11.81
C LEU A 9 13.39 -10.96 11.31
N PHE A 10 12.44 -11.77 11.76
CA PHE A 10 11.03 -11.61 11.43
C PHE A 10 10.46 -10.31 11.99
N ASP A 11 10.68 -10.00 13.27
CA ASP A 11 10.13 -8.82 13.93
C ASP A 11 10.64 -7.53 13.28
N VAL A 12 11.95 -7.45 12.99
CA VAL A 12 12.54 -6.29 12.31
C VAL A 12 11.99 -6.13 10.89
N ALA A 13 11.83 -7.22 10.15
CA ALA A 13 11.26 -7.17 8.80
C ALA A 13 9.78 -6.76 8.81
N LYS A 14 8.99 -7.33 9.74
CA LYS A 14 7.58 -7.01 9.93
C LYS A 14 7.40 -5.55 10.32
N GLN A 15 8.16 -5.04 11.28
CA GLN A 15 8.10 -3.64 11.69
C GLN A 15 8.41 -2.69 10.52
N LYS A 16 9.44 -2.99 9.72
CA LYS A 16 9.79 -2.18 8.54
C LYS A 16 8.69 -2.21 7.48
N ARG A 17 8.10 -3.38 7.23
CA ARG A 17 6.96 -3.53 6.30
C ARG A 17 5.77 -2.72 6.77
N ASP A 18 5.39 -2.88 8.05
CA ASP A 18 4.19 -2.27 8.61
C ASP A 18 4.32 -0.74 8.67
N ALA A 19 5.51 -0.21 9.00
CA ALA A 19 5.81 1.22 8.93
C ALA A 19 5.85 1.80 7.49
N CYS A 20 5.88 0.94 6.49
CA CYS A 20 5.81 1.32 5.08
C CYS A 20 4.39 1.29 4.52
N ILE A 21 3.39 0.80 5.24
CA ILE A 21 1.99 0.82 4.80
C ILE A 21 1.34 2.13 5.25
N GLU A 22 0.74 2.86 4.32
CA GLU A 22 0.01 4.11 4.58
C GLU A 22 -1.44 3.95 4.13
N VAL A 23 -2.38 4.19 5.06
CA VAL A 23 -3.81 4.17 4.77
C VAL A 23 -4.21 5.56 4.30
N VAL A 24 -4.72 5.66 3.07
CA VAL A 24 -5.06 6.93 2.43
C VAL A 24 -6.51 6.92 1.97
N LYS A 25 -7.13 8.10 1.88
CA LYS A 25 -8.52 8.26 1.44
C LYS A 25 -8.66 9.23 0.28
N THR A 26 -7.62 10.01 0.00
CA THR A 26 -7.61 11.01 -1.07
C THR A 26 -6.50 10.76 -2.08
N TRP A 27 -6.68 11.31 -3.28
CA TRP A 27 -5.66 11.21 -4.33
C TRP A 27 -4.36 11.96 -3.96
N ASP A 28 -4.45 13.08 -3.25
CA ASP A 28 -3.28 13.85 -2.84
C ASP A 28 -2.43 13.08 -1.83
N GLU A 29 -3.06 12.41 -0.86
CA GLU A 29 -2.39 11.50 0.06
C GLU A 29 -1.76 10.32 -0.68
N PHE A 30 -2.46 9.75 -1.67
CA PHE A 30 -1.96 8.66 -2.50
C PHE A 30 -0.65 9.06 -3.22
N ILE A 31 -0.62 10.21 -3.90
CA ILE A 31 0.58 10.67 -4.62
C ILE A 31 1.73 10.99 -3.65
N LYS A 32 1.43 11.58 -2.49
CA LYS A 32 2.43 11.85 -1.46
C LYS A 32 3.05 10.55 -0.93
N ALA A 33 2.24 9.55 -0.58
CA ALA A 33 2.70 8.25 -0.10
C ALA A 33 3.51 7.50 -1.17
N LEU A 34 3.06 7.54 -2.42
CA LEU A 34 3.78 6.96 -3.56
C LEU A 34 5.16 7.62 -3.73
N GLY A 35 5.23 8.96 -3.63
CA GLY A 35 6.47 9.73 -3.66
C GLY A 35 7.47 9.34 -2.56
N GLN A 36 6.96 8.87 -1.41
CA GLN A 36 7.74 8.40 -0.27
C GLN A 36 8.08 6.89 -0.34
N LYS A 37 7.75 6.22 -1.46
CA LYS A 37 7.98 4.79 -1.69
C LYS A 37 7.29 3.90 -0.64
N LYS A 38 6.08 4.30 -0.23
CA LYS A 38 5.21 3.54 0.68
C LYS A 38 4.35 2.53 -0.07
N LEU A 39 3.90 1.50 0.64
CA LEU A 39 2.77 0.67 0.24
C LEU A 39 1.49 1.41 0.62
N ILE A 40 0.53 1.47 -0.30
CA ILE A 40 -0.68 2.28 -0.11
C ILE A 40 -1.87 1.34 0.08
N LEU A 41 -2.62 1.54 1.15
CA LEU A 41 -3.92 0.92 1.37
C LEU A 41 -4.99 1.99 1.17
N ALA A 42 -5.79 1.87 0.12
CA ALA A 42 -6.79 2.84 -0.27
C ALA A 42 -8.15 2.16 -0.52
N PRO A 43 -9.27 2.89 -0.37
CA PRO A 43 -10.55 2.51 -0.93
C PRO A 43 -10.41 2.10 -2.40
N TRP A 44 -11.02 0.99 -2.78
CA TRP A 44 -10.90 0.43 -4.11
C TRP A 44 -12.25 -0.10 -4.60
N CYS A 45 -12.60 0.22 -5.84
CA CYS A 45 -13.89 -0.14 -6.44
C CYS A 45 -13.86 -1.41 -7.30
N ASP A 46 -12.71 -2.11 -7.37
CA ASP A 46 -12.51 -3.35 -8.13
C ASP A 46 -12.79 -3.24 -9.65
N GLU A 47 -12.66 -2.04 -10.23
CA GLU A 47 -12.84 -1.82 -11.68
C GLU A 47 -11.49 -1.79 -12.44
N GLU A 48 -11.39 -2.59 -13.50
CA GLU A 48 -10.17 -2.68 -14.32
C GLU A 48 -9.79 -1.34 -14.97
N GLU A 49 -10.78 -0.56 -15.41
CA GLU A 49 -10.55 0.74 -16.03
C GLU A 49 -9.97 1.75 -15.02
N VAL A 50 -10.40 1.68 -13.76
CA VAL A 50 -9.82 2.49 -12.68
C VAL A 50 -8.37 2.05 -12.40
N GLU A 51 -8.06 0.74 -12.44
CA GLU A 51 -6.68 0.26 -12.31
C GLU A 51 -5.78 0.81 -13.43
N LYS A 52 -6.26 0.80 -14.67
CA LYS A 52 -5.56 1.37 -15.82
C LYS A 52 -5.35 2.88 -15.67
N ASP A 53 -6.36 3.62 -15.23
CA ASP A 53 -6.26 5.07 -14.97
C ASP A 53 -5.22 5.39 -13.90
N VAL A 54 -5.27 4.72 -12.75
CA VAL A 54 -4.31 4.90 -11.66
C VAL A 54 -2.88 4.61 -12.15
N LYS A 55 -2.68 3.52 -12.89
CA LYS A 55 -1.38 3.17 -13.48
C LYS A 55 -0.90 4.24 -14.47
N ALA A 56 -1.78 4.80 -15.29
CA ALA A 56 -1.42 5.84 -16.24
C ALA A 56 -1.06 7.15 -15.53
N ARG A 57 -1.86 7.59 -14.55
CA ARG A 57 -1.67 8.83 -13.78
C ARG A 57 -0.45 8.81 -12.88
N THR A 58 -0.06 7.63 -12.42
CA THR A 58 1.10 7.46 -11.52
C THR A 58 2.40 7.15 -12.27
N LYS A 59 2.36 7.03 -13.60
CA LYS A 59 3.54 6.73 -14.41
C LYS A 59 4.53 7.90 -14.36
N GLY A 60 5.65 7.69 -13.68
CA GLY A 60 6.74 8.67 -13.59
C GLY A 60 8.12 8.00 -13.50
N GLU A 61 9.12 8.76 -13.06
CA GLU A 61 10.50 8.26 -12.91
C GLU A 61 10.62 7.05 -11.98
N MET A 62 9.72 6.92 -11.00
CA MET A 62 9.68 5.80 -10.05
C MET A 62 8.85 4.60 -10.54
N GLY A 63 8.43 4.59 -11.81
CA GLY A 63 7.50 3.61 -12.34
C GLY A 63 6.04 4.03 -12.15
N ALA A 64 5.12 3.08 -12.34
CA ALA A 64 3.69 3.26 -12.14
C ALA A 64 3.21 2.40 -10.98
N ALA A 65 2.26 2.90 -10.20
CA ALA A 65 1.58 2.10 -9.19
C ALA A 65 0.78 0.97 -9.88
N LYS A 66 0.66 -0.16 -9.19
CA LYS A 66 -0.16 -1.31 -9.60
C LYS A 66 -0.88 -1.86 -8.38
N SER A 67 -2.03 -2.49 -8.61
CA SER A 67 -2.67 -3.29 -7.56
C SER A 67 -1.73 -4.43 -7.15
N LEU A 68 -1.76 -4.80 -5.86
CA LEU A 68 -0.96 -5.91 -5.32
C LEU A 68 -1.87 -7.05 -4.89
N CYS A 69 -2.79 -6.76 -3.99
CA CYS A 69 -3.83 -7.66 -3.52
C CYS A 69 -4.93 -6.87 -2.80
N THR A 70 -6.07 -7.51 -2.58
CA THR A 70 -7.07 -7.09 -1.59
C THR A 70 -6.78 -7.86 -0.30
N PRO A 71 -6.28 -7.20 0.78
CA PRO A 71 -5.94 -7.90 2.02
C PRO A 71 -7.16 -8.58 2.63
N PHE A 72 -6.97 -9.72 3.30
CA PHE A 72 -8.05 -10.38 4.05
C PHE A 72 -8.43 -9.62 5.32
N GLU A 73 -7.43 -9.05 6.01
CA GLU A 73 -7.62 -8.18 7.17
C GLU A 73 -7.80 -6.74 6.69
N GLN A 74 -9.05 -6.32 6.49
CA GLN A 74 -9.39 -4.98 6.00
C GLN A 74 -9.84 -4.07 7.14
N PRO A 75 -9.42 -2.78 7.14
CA PRO A 75 -9.99 -1.79 8.02
C PRO A 75 -11.44 -1.47 7.61
N GLU A 76 -12.20 -0.85 8.51
CA GLU A 76 -13.54 -0.35 8.18
C GLU A 76 -13.45 0.71 7.07
N LEU A 77 -14.29 0.54 6.05
CA LEU A 77 -14.43 1.50 4.96
C LEU A 77 -15.38 2.62 5.40
N PRO A 78 -14.94 3.90 5.39
CA PRO A 78 -15.82 5.01 5.72
C PRO A 78 -17.02 5.11 4.77
N GLU A 79 -18.13 5.65 5.27
CA GLU A 79 -19.29 5.93 4.44
C GLU A 79 -18.97 7.04 3.42
N GLY A 80 -19.38 6.84 2.16
CA GLY A 80 -19.17 7.81 1.08
C GLY A 80 -17.78 7.81 0.44
N THR A 81 -16.96 6.79 0.73
CA THR A 81 -15.77 6.44 -0.07
C THR A 81 -16.14 5.54 -1.23
#